data_AF-A0A520TDS1-F1
#
_entry.id   AF-A0A520TDS1-F1
#
_cell.length_a   1.000
_cell.length_b   1.000
_cell.length_c   1.000
_cell.angle_alpha   90.00
_cell.angle_beta   90.00
_cell.angle_gamma   90.00
#
_symmetry.space_group_name_H-M   'P 1'
#
loop_
_entity.id
_entity.type
_entity.pdbx_description
1 polymer ?
#
loop_
_entity_poly.entity_id
_entity_poly.type
_entity_poly.pdbx_seq_one_letter_code
_entity_poly.pdbx_strand_id
1 'polypeptide(L)'
;MPRKLMEEPPLMQEDNQLSAIGAVEQRIATLSEQIVRAEAAVQQWTDANASLSRSAAEARAKNQGMGRNFLGGLLGTKFRGAMRSAAAASNASIAKEVAEKRANIAEGKRSAQELLRHLKAQLAEAKHELKALTAKPHSQARIKTVKAKSASASLDLLQKLKQAHDSGLLTEAEYEEKRKRLVSEL
;
A
#
# COMPACT_ATOMS: atom_id res chain seq x y z
N MET A 1 4.77 1.98 -54.52
CA MET A 1 3.59 1.94 -53.64
C MET A 1 4.05 1.84 -52.18
N PRO A 2 4.23 2.93 -51.43
CA PRO A 2 4.55 2.81 -50.01
C PRO A 2 3.27 2.55 -49.20
N ARG A 3 3.29 1.51 -48.37
CA ARG A 3 2.22 1.17 -47.42
C ARG A 3 2.10 2.29 -46.39
N LYS A 4 0.91 2.91 -46.31
CA LYS A 4 0.52 3.77 -45.19
C LYS A 4 0.58 2.94 -43.90
N LEU A 5 1.46 3.33 -42.99
CA LEU A 5 1.37 2.98 -41.57
C LEU A 5 0.04 3.53 -41.06
N MET A 6 -0.89 2.65 -40.72
CA MET A 6 -2.09 3.03 -39.98
C MET A 6 -1.63 3.40 -38.57
N GLU A 7 -1.57 4.70 -38.30
CA GLU A 7 -1.54 5.21 -36.94
C GLU A 7 -2.87 4.84 -36.28
N GLU A 8 -2.82 3.95 -35.28
CA GLU A 8 -3.97 3.66 -34.43
C GLU A 8 -4.44 4.95 -33.74
N PRO A 9 -5.76 5.23 -33.72
CA PRO A 9 -6.28 6.50 -33.23
C PRO A 9 -6.08 6.66 -31.70
N PRO A 10 -5.78 7.88 -31.23
CA PRO A 10 -5.43 8.18 -29.83
C PRO A 10 -6.54 7.94 -28.80
N LEU A 11 -7.81 7.80 -29.24
CA LEU A 11 -8.97 7.65 -28.35
C LEU A 11 -8.97 6.33 -27.56
N MET A 12 -8.46 5.24 -28.14
CA MET A 12 -8.45 3.92 -27.48
C MET A 12 -7.44 3.82 -26.32
N GLN A 13 -6.44 4.71 -26.27
CA GLN A 13 -5.43 4.70 -25.21
C GLN A 13 -5.91 5.41 -23.93
N GLU A 14 -6.81 6.40 -24.06
CA GLU A 14 -7.33 7.16 -22.92
C GLU A 14 -8.37 6.35 -22.12
N ASP A 15 -9.29 5.65 -22.80
CA ASP A 15 -10.28 4.78 -22.15
C ASP A 15 -9.62 3.61 -21.39
N ASN A 16 -8.54 3.04 -21.95
CA ASN A 16 -7.80 1.96 -21.33
C ASN A 16 -7.01 2.44 -20.08
N GLN A 17 -6.55 3.69 -20.08
CA GLN A 17 -5.88 4.30 -18.93
C GLN A 17 -6.86 4.68 -17.81
N LEU A 18 -8.02 5.25 -18.14
CA LEU A 18 -9.07 5.54 -17.16
C LEU A 18 -9.59 4.27 -16.49
N SER A 19 -9.77 3.19 -17.27
CA SER A 19 -10.11 1.86 -16.75
C SER A 19 -9.03 1.31 -15.81
N ALA A 20 -7.74 1.43 -16.19
CA ALA A 20 -6.63 0.99 -15.35
C ALA A 20 -6.51 1.79 -14.04
N ILE A 21 -6.75 3.10 -14.07
CA ILE A 21 -6.79 3.93 -12.85
C ILE A 21 -7.93 3.48 -11.94
N GLY A 22 -9.14 3.29 -12.49
CA GLY A 22 -10.29 2.82 -11.72
C GLY A 22 -10.06 1.44 -11.08
N ALA A 23 -9.40 0.52 -11.79
CA ALA A 23 -9.03 -0.78 -11.25
C ALA A 23 -8.04 -0.68 -10.07
N VAL A 24 -7.04 0.19 -10.17
CA VAL A 24 -6.08 0.44 -9.08
C VAL A 24 -6.76 1.11 -7.88
N GLU A 25 -7.70 2.03 -8.10
CA GLU A 25 -8.50 2.65 -7.03
C GLU A 25 -9.35 1.62 -6.28
N GLN A 26 -10.01 0.71 -6.99
CA GLN A 26 -10.77 -0.39 -6.37
C GLN A 26 -9.85 -1.33 -5.58
N ARG A 27 -8.65 -1.62 -6.10
CA ARG A 27 -7.63 -2.41 -5.40
C ARG A 27 -7.15 -1.70 -4.12
N ILE A 28 -6.96 -0.37 -4.15
CA ILE A 28 -6.61 0.41 -2.96
C ILE A 28 -7.74 0.37 -1.93
N ALA A 29 -9.00 0.50 -2.36
CA ALA A 29 -10.16 0.46 -1.47
C ALA A 29 -10.27 -0.91 -0.76
N THR A 30 -10.16 -2.00 -1.53
CA THR A 30 -10.19 -3.36 -0.98
C THR A 30 -9.01 -3.65 -0.05
N LEU A 31 -7.78 -3.25 -0.41
CA LEU A 31 -6.62 -3.38 0.47
C LEU A 31 -6.78 -2.58 1.76
N SER A 32 -7.37 -1.38 1.69
CA SER A 32 -7.62 -0.55 2.87
C SER A 32 -8.61 -1.21 3.82
N GLU A 33 -9.69 -1.81 3.30
CA GLU A 33 -10.63 -2.57 4.11
C GLU A 33 -9.97 -3.80 4.75
N GLN A 34 -9.16 -4.53 3.99
CA GLN A 34 -8.41 -5.68 4.51
C GLN A 34 -7.42 -5.28 5.61
N ILE A 35 -6.78 -4.12 5.50
CA ILE A 35 -5.90 -3.57 6.54
C ILE A 35 -6.69 -3.32 7.82
N VAL A 36 -7.87 -2.69 7.75
CA VAL A 36 -8.71 -2.45 8.93
C VAL A 36 -9.09 -3.77 9.62
N ARG A 37 -9.47 -4.79 8.83
CA ARG A 37 -9.76 -6.13 9.35
C ARG A 37 -8.53 -6.79 10.00
N ALA A 38 -7.35 -6.65 9.39
CA ALA A 38 -6.10 -7.19 9.93
C ALA A 38 -5.68 -6.46 11.23
N GLU A 39 -5.87 -5.14 11.31
CA GLU A 39 -5.64 -4.36 12.54
C GLU A 39 -6.58 -4.80 13.66
N ALA A 40 -7.86 -5.03 13.35
CA ALA A 40 -8.82 -5.59 14.29
C ALA A 40 -8.39 -6.99 14.78
N ALA A 41 -7.85 -7.84 13.91
CA ALA A 41 -7.34 -9.15 14.31
C ALA A 41 -6.13 -9.04 15.28
N VAL A 42 -5.18 -8.13 15.03
CA VAL A 42 -4.06 -7.86 15.95
C VAL A 42 -4.56 -7.36 17.32
N GLN A 43 -5.60 -6.52 17.31
CA GLN A 43 -6.23 -6.03 18.53
C GLN A 43 -6.91 -7.17 19.31
N GLN A 44 -7.66 -8.05 18.63
CA GLN A 44 -8.30 -9.22 19.26
C GLN A 44 -7.28 -10.12 19.97
N TRP A 45 -6.11 -10.38 19.37
CA TRP A 45 -5.05 -11.14 20.02
C TRP A 45 -4.48 -10.43 21.25
N THR A 46 -4.39 -9.10 21.21
CA THR A 46 -3.93 -8.30 22.34
C THR A 46 -4.94 -8.35 23.49
N ASP A 47 -6.22 -8.24 23.18
CA ASP A 47 -7.32 -8.33 24.15
C ASP A 47 -7.44 -9.74 24.74
N ALA A 48 -7.26 -10.78 23.92
CA ALA A 48 -7.22 -12.17 24.36
C ALA A 48 -6.07 -12.41 25.36
N ASN A 49 -4.88 -11.85 25.12
CA ASN A 49 -3.76 -11.94 26.06
C ASN A 49 -4.05 -11.24 27.39
N ALA A 50 -4.68 -10.07 27.33
CA ALA A 50 -5.07 -9.32 28.52
C ALA A 50 -6.16 -10.05 29.32
N SER A 51 -7.16 -10.59 28.64
CA SER A 51 -8.22 -11.42 29.23
C SER A 51 -7.64 -12.67 29.91
N LEU A 52 -6.79 -13.43 29.20
CA LEU A 52 -6.10 -14.60 29.76
C LEU A 52 -5.30 -14.25 31.02
N SER A 53 -4.60 -13.12 31.00
CA SER A 53 -3.80 -12.68 32.15
C SER A 53 -4.68 -12.34 33.36
N ARG A 54 -5.83 -11.70 33.15
CA ARG A 54 -6.82 -11.40 34.19
C ARG A 54 -7.42 -12.69 34.77
N SER A 55 -7.94 -13.57 33.92
CA SER A 55 -8.53 -14.85 34.35
C SER A 55 -7.53 -15.71 35.13
N ALA A 56 -6.27 -15.74 34.69
CA ALA A 56 -5.21 -16.46 35.39
C ALA A 56 -4.84 -15.83 36.74
N ALA A 57 -4.89 -14.51 36.86
CA ALA A 57 -4.68 -13.81 38.13
C ALA A 57 -5.83 -14.11 39.11
N GLU A 58 -7.08 -14.04 38.65
CA GLU A 58 -8.26 -14.36 39.45
C GLU A 58 -8.25 -15.82 39.93
N ALA A 59 -7.90 -16.78 39.05
CA ALA A 59 -7.81 -18.18 39.42
C ALA A 59 -6.73 -18.43 40.48
N ARG A 60 -5.56 -17.79 40.35
CA ARG A 60 -4.50 -17.86 41.38
C ARG A 60 -4.92 -17.20 42.69
N ALA A 61 -5.64 -16.08 42.63
CA ALA A 61 -6.14 -15.39 43.82
C ALA A 61 -7.11 -16.27 44.63
N LYS A 62 -8.01 -17.00 43.96
CA LYS A 62 -8.90 -17.98 44.61
C LYS A 62 -8.12 -19.07 45.37
N ASN A 63 -7.02 -19.54 44.78
CA ASN A 63 -6.17 -20.56 45.38
C ASN A 63 -5.33 -20.03 46.56
N GLN A 64 -4.97 -18.75 46.59
CA GLN A 64 -4.19 -18.15 47.69
C GLN A 64 -4.94 -18.12 49.02
N GLY A 65 -6.28 -18.13 49.01
CA GLY A 65 -7.12 -18.18 50.20
C GLY A 65 -7.36 -19.58 50.77
N MET A 66 -7.03 -20.65 50.02
CA MET A 66 -7.30 -22.02 50.44
C MET A 66 -6.50 -22.41 51.69
N GLY A 67 -7.20 -22.83 52.75
CA GLY A 67 -6.61 -23.24 54.03
C GLY A 67 -6.25 -22.11 54.99
N ARG A 68 -6.47 -20.83 54.62
CA ARG A 68 -6.29 -19.67 55.52
C ARG A 68 -7.60 -19.19 56.17
N ASN A 69 -8.75 -19.68 55.71
CA ASN A 69 -10.06 -19.27 56.20
C ASN A 69 -10.40 -19.89 57.57
N PHE A 70 -11.49 -19.44 58.20
CA PHE A 70 -11.99 -19.92 59.51
C PHE A 70 -11.93 -21.46 59.68
N LEU A 71 -12.34 -22.20 58.64
CA LEU A 71 -12.26 -23.67 58.60
C LEU A 71 -10.84 -24.23 58.75
N GLY A 72 -9.82 -23.52 58.25
CA GLY A 72 -8.41 -23.89 58.44
C GLY A 72 -7.91 -23.67 59.87
N GLY A 73 -8.51 -22.74 60.62
CA GLY A 73 -8.30 -22.60 62.06
C GLY A 73 -8.97 -23.73 62.84
N LEU A 74 -10.19 -24.11 62.44
CA LEU A 74 -11.00 -25.15 63.08
C LEU A 74 -10.44 -26.57 62.84
N LEU A 75 -10.00 -26.88 61.62
CA LEU A 75 -9.59 -28.23 61.19
C LEU A 75 -8.08 -28.52 61.37
N GLY A 76 -7.33 -27.55 61.92
CA GLY A 76 -5.94 -27.76 62.32
C GLY A 76 -4.89 -27.74 61.19
N THR A 77 -3.64 -28.00 61.55
CA THR A 77 -2.45 -27.81 60.69
C THR A 77 -2.39 -28.77 59.51
N LYS A 78 -2.84 -30.02 59.66
CA LYS A 78 -2.84 -31.03 58.58
C LYS A 78 -3.77 -30.63 57.43
N PHE A 79 -4.97 -30.15 57.75
CA PHE A 79 -5.93 -29.63 56.76
C PHE A 79 -5.35 -28.42 56.02
N ARG A 80 -4.72 -27.48 56.74
CA ARG A 80 -4.04 -26.33 56.11
C ARG A 80 -2.88 -26.75 55.20
N GLY A 81 -2.17 -27.81 55.55
CA GLY A 81 -1.12 -28.41 54.71
C GLY A 81 -1.70 -28.98 53.42
N ALA A 82 -2.72 -29.82 53.52
CA ALA A 82 -3.40 -30.42 52.38
C ALA A 82 -3.98 -29.36 51.42
N MET A 83 -4.65 -28.33 51.95
CA MET A 83 -5.20 -27.23 51.15
C MET A 83 -4.13 -26.42 50.42
N ARG A 84 -2.99 -26.14 51.07
CA ARG A 84 -1.86 -25.46 50.41
C ARG A 84 -1.24 -26.32 49.31
N SER A 85 -1.14 -27.63 49.52
CA SER A 85 -0.65 -28.56 48.50
C SER A 85 -1.59 -28.62 47.29
N ALA A 86 -2.91 -28.69 47.53
CA ALA A 86 -3.90 -28.65 46.45
C ALA A 86 -3.87 -27.32 45.68
N ALA A 87 -3.75 -26.19 46.38
CA ALA A 87 -3.61 -24.87 45.77
C ALA A 87 -2.32 -24.76 44.93
N ALA A 88 -1.20 -25.33 45.38
CA ALA A 88 0.05 -25.36 44.63
C ALA A 88 -0.07 -26.18 43.34
N ALA A 89 -0.68 -27.37 43.42
CA ALA A 89 -0.94 -28.21 42.25
C ALA A 89 -1.87 -27.52 41.24
N SER A 90 -2.94 -26.87 41.73
CA SER A 90 -3.85 -26.08 40.90
C SER A 90 -3.13 -24.90 40.23
N ASN A 91 -2.31 -24.14 40.96
CA ASN A 91 -1.54 -23.02 40.42
C ASN A 91 -0.52 -23.47 39.35
N ALA A 92 0.10 -24.64 39.53
CA ALA A 92 1.00 -25.23 38.54
C ALA A 92 0.25 -25.60 37.25
N SER A 93 -0.94 -26.20 37.37
CA SER A 93 -1.81 -26.49 36.22
C SER A 93 -2.22 -25.22 35.47
N ILE A 94 -2.67 -24.19 36.20
CA ILE A 94 -3.02 -22.88 35.63
C ILE A 94 -1.81 -22.26 34.92
N ALA A 95 -0.61 -22.36 35.49
CA ALA A 95 0.59 -21.83 34.86
C ALA A 95 0.91 -22.52 33.53
N LYS A 96 0.76 -23.85 33.47
CA LYS A 96 0.94 -24.63 32.24
C LYS A 96 -0.08 -24.23 31.17
N GLU A 97 -1.36 -24.20 31.51
CA GLU A 97 -2.44 -23.83 30.58
C GLU A 97 -2.27 -22.39 30.05
N VAL A 98 -1.86 -21.46 30.91
CA VAL A 98 -1.59 -20.07 30.51
C VAL A 98 -0.38 -19.99 29.58
N ALA A 99 0.67 -20.78 29.83
CA ALA A 99 1.84 -20.81 28.96
C ALA A 99 1.47 -21.32 27.55
N GLU A 100 0.71 -22.42 27.46
CA GLU A 100 0.21 -22.96 26.19
C GLU A 100 -0.66 -21.96 25.44
N LYS A 101 -1.66 -21.36 26.13
CA LYS A 101 -2.53 -20.36 25.51
C LYS A 101 -1.76 -19.11 25.08
N ARG A 102 -0.76 -18.67 25.85
CA ARG A 102 0.09 -17.52 25.48
C ARG A 102 0.95 -17.82 24.25
N ALA A 103 1.44 -19.04 24.09
CA ALA A 103 2.17 -19.45 22.90
C ALA A 103 1.29 -19.31 21.65
N ASN A 104 0.06 -19.85 21.71
CA ASN A 104 -0.90 -19.74 20.61
C ASN A 104 -1.28 -18.29 20.30
N ILE A 105 -1.51 -17.46 21.33
CA ILE A 105 -1.80 -16.03 21.15
C ILE A 105 -0.61 -15.29 20.53
N ALA A 106 0.62 -15.61 20.95
CA ALA A 106 1.81 -14.99 20.40
C ALA A 106 2.01 -15.34 18.92
N GLU A 107 1.77 -16.60 18.54
CA GLU A 107 1.82 -17.04 17.15
C GLU A 107 0.73 -16.38 16.31
N GLY A 108 -0.53 -16.40 16.76
CA GLY A 108 -1.64 -15.72 16.09
C GLY A 108 -1.43 -14.22 15.94
N LYS A 109 -0.84 -13.56 16.95
CA LYS A 109 -0.49 -12.15 16.87
C LYS A 109 0.61 -11.89 15.84
N ARG A 110 1.64 -12.74 15.79
CA ARG A 110 2.73 -12.61 14.81
C ARG A 110 2.21 -12.75 13.38
N SER A 111 1.43 -13.78 13.09
CA SER A 111 0.87 -14.00 11.76
C SER A 111 -0.06 -12.86 11.32
N ALA A 112 -0.90 -12.35 12.22
CA ALA A 112 -1.74 -11.19 11.94
C ALA A 112 -0.91 -9.91 11.67
N GLN A 113 0.18 -9.70 12.40
CA GLN A 113 1.09 -8.58 12.17
C GLN A 113 1.87 -8.70 10.85
N GLU A 114 2.27 -9.91 10.46
CA GLU A 114 2.92 -10.17 9.18
C GLU A 114 1.96 -9.90 8.01
N LEU A 115 0.72 -10.38 8.10
CA LEU A 115 -0.34 -10.05 7.14
C LEU A 115 -0.55 -8.53 7.03
N LEU A 116 -0.62 -7.84 8.15
CA LEU A 116 -0.78 -6.39 8.17
C LEU A 116 0.40 -5.67 7.49
N ARG A 117 1.64 -6.11 7.72
CA ARG A 117 2.82 -5.57 7.05
C ARG A 117 2.75 -5.79 5.55
N HIS A 118 2.39 -6.99 5.12
CA HIS A 118 2.26 -7.33 3.70
C HIS A 118 1.18 -6.48 3.02
N LEU A 119 -0.01 -6.35 3.61
CA LEU A 119 -1.09 -5.54 3.07
C LEU A 119 -0.71 -4.05 2.98
N LYS A 120 0.00 -3.52 4.00
CA LYS A 120 0.51 -2.14 3.97
C LYS A 120 1.54 -1.93 2.86
N ALA A 121 2.40 -2.91 2.60
CA ALA A 121 3.34 -2.86 1.48
C ALA A 121 2.61 -2.86 0.12
N GLN A 122 1.63 -3.74 -0.06
CA GLN A 122 0.82 -3.78 -1.28
C GLN A 122 0.02 -2.49 -1.50
N LEU A 123 -0.49 -1.88 -0.44
CA LEU A 123 -1.18 -0.60 -0.53
C LEU A 123 -0.23 0.52 -0.94
N ALA A 124 1.00 0.53 -0.42
CA ALA A 124 2.01 1.51 -0.82
C ALA A 124 2.38 1.35 -2.31
N GLU A 125 2.56 0.11 -2.77
CA GLU A 125 2.81 -0.21 -4.17
C GLU A 125 1.65 0.23 -5.07
N ALA A 126 0.41 -0.13 -4.74
CA ALA A 126 -0.76 0.30 -5.50
C ALA A 126 -0.92 1.83 -5.54
N LYS A 127 -0.59 2.54 -4.46
CA LYS A 127 -0.56 4.01 -4.45
C LYS A 127 0.55 4.57 -5.34
N HIS A 128 1.70 3.91 -5.42
CA HIS A 128 2.78 4.29 -6.33
C HIS A 128 2.38 4.04 -7.79
N GLU A 129 1.74 2.92 -8.10
CA GLU A 129 1.18 2.62 -9.43
C GLU A 129 0.17 3.71 -9.86
N LEU A 130 -0.74 4.09 -8.97
CA LEU A 130 -1.72 5.16 -9.24
C LEU A 130 -1.04 6.50 -9.52
N LYS A 131 -0.02 6.87 -8.74
CA LYS A 131 0.78 8.08 -9.00
C LYS A 131 1.52 8.01 -10.34
N ALA A 132 2.04 6.86 -10.73
CA ALA A 132 2.72 6.69 -12.00
C ALA A 132 1.75 6.79 -13.19
N LEU A 133 0.57 6.19 -13.09
CA LEU A 133 -0.47 6.26 -14.12
C LEU A 133 -1.03 7.68 -14.28
N THR A 134 -1.18 8.43 -13.19
CA THR A 134 -1.65 9.82 -13.22
C THR A 134 -0.57 10.84 -13.64
N ALA A 135 0.72 10.53 -13.47
CA ALA A 135 1.81 11.41 -13.92
C ALA A 135 2.14 11.29 -15.43
N LYS A 136 1.96 10.12 -16.03
CA LYS A 136 2.17 9.88 -17.48
C LYS A 136 1.41 10.84 -18.41
N PRO A 137 0.12 11.18 -18.22
CA PRO A 137 -0.61 12.07 -19.12
C PRO A 137 -0.04 13.50 -19.16
N HIS A 138 0.55 13.99 -18.05
CA HIS A 138 1.10 15.35 -18.00
C HIS A 138 2.39 15.51 -18.82
N SER A 139 3.21 14.45 -18.90
CA SER A 139 4.45 14.45 -19.68
C SER A 139 4.21 14.38 -21.20
N GLN A 140 3.23 13.58 -21.65
CA GLN A 140 2.89 13.47 -23.07
C GLN A 140 2.18 14.73 -23.61
N ALA A 141 1.30 15.35 -22.82
CA ALA A 141 0.64 16.61 -23.20
C ALA A 141 1.65 17.77 -23.33
N ARG A 142 2.68 17.81 -22.47
CA ARG A 142 3.75 18.82 -22.53
C ARG A 142 4.66 18.63 -23.75
N ILE A 143 4.97 17.40 -24.14
CA ILE A 143 5.80 17.13 -25.32
C ILE A 143 5.05 17.46 -26.62
N LYS A 144 3.76 17.13 -26.71
CA LYS A 144 2.91 17.47 -27.87
C LYS A 144 2.78 18.98 -28.07
N THR A 145 2.57 19.75 -26.99
CA THR A 145 2.45 21.22 -27.05
C THR A 145 3.78 21.91 -27.40
N VAL A 146 4.92 21.39 -26.96
CA VAL A 146 6.24 21.94 -27.32
C VAL A 146 6.57 21.65 -28.78
N LYS A 147 6.33 20.43 -29.28
CA LYS A 147 6.50 20.11 -30.71
C LYS A 147 5.61 20.96 -31.61
N ALA A 148 4.34 21.16 -31.25
CA ALA A 148 3.40 21.99 -32.01
C ALA A 148 3.86 23.45 -32.13
N LYS A 149 4.41 24.03 -31.04
CA LYS A 149 4.96 25.40 -31.06
C LYS A 149 6.25 25.52 -31.88
N SER A 150 7.12 24.50 -31.87
CA SER A 150 8.33 24.51 -32.71
C SER A 150 7.99 24.38 -34.20
N ALA A 151 6.98 23.56 -34.53
CA ALA A 151 6.51 23.39 -35.91
C ALA A 151 5.85 24.68 -36.45
N SER A 152 5.05 25.38 -35.63
CA SER A 152 4.46 26.66 -36.04
C SER A 152 5.53 27.75 -36.24
N ALA A 153 6.50 27.85 -35.33
CA ALA A 153 7.60 28.82 -35.46
C ALA A 153 8.48 28.55 -36.69
N SER A 154 8.69 27.28 -37.03
CA SER A 154 9.45 26.89 -38.23
C SER A 154 8.69 27.17 -39.52
N LEU A 155 7.36 26.99 -39.53
CA LEU A 155 6.50 27.37 -40.65
C LEU A 155 6.49 28.89 -40.87
N ASP A 156 6.41 29.69 -39.80
CA ASP A 156 6.49 31.16 -39.87
C ASP A 156 7.84 31.62 -40.44
N LEU A 157 8.95 30.95 -40.07
CA LEU A 157 10.28 31.20 -40.61
C LEU A 157 10.36 30.88 -42.12
N LEU A 158 9.81 29.74 -42.54
CA LEU A 158 9.74 29.37 -43.96
C LEU A 158 8.90 30.37 -44.76
N GLN A 159 7.80 30.86 -44.19
CA GLN A 159 6.95 31.87 -44.84
C GLN A 159 7.67 33.21 -44.99
N LYS A 160 8.42 33.66 -43.97
CA LYS A 160 9.26 34.86 -44.05
C LYS A 160 10.39 34.71 -45.07
N LEU A 161 11.01 33.53 -45.15
CA LEU A 161 12.04 33.23 -46.14
C LEU A 161 11.51 33.32 -47.57
N LYS A 162 10.31 32.80 -47.81
CA LYS A 162 9.63 32.93 -49.10
C LYS A 162 9.32 34.39 -49.43
N GLN A 163 8.81 35.18 -48.47
CA GLN A 163 8.56 36.61 -48.68
C GLN A 163 9.83 37.41 -48.99
N ALA A 164 10.95 37.09 -48.34
CA ALA A 164 12.24 37.70 -48.62
C ALA A 164 12.77 37.35 -50.03
N HIS A 165 12.53 36.13 -50.49
CA HIS A 165 12.81 35.73 -51.86
C HIS A 165 11.93 36.47 -52.88
N ASP A 166 10.61 36.48 -52.65
CA ASP A 166 9.63 37.11 -53.55
C ASP A 166 9.82 38.65 -53.64
N SER A 167 10.44 39.27 -52.63
CA SER A 167 10.81 40.69 -52.62
C SER A 167 12.20 40.98 -53.20
N GLY A 168 12.92 39.96 -53.67
CA GLY A 168 14.25 40.10 -54.28
C GLY A 168 15.38 40.39 -53.30
N LEU A 169 15.15 40.21 -51.99
CA LEU A 169 16.17 40.38 -50.95
C LEU A 169 17.12 39.18 -50.84
N LEU A 170 16.76 38.04 -51.44
CA LEU A 170 17.56 36.82 -51.48
C LEU A 170 17.62 36.30 -52.92
N THR A 171 18.78 35.77 -53.28
CA THR A 171 18.93 35.02 -54.54
C THR A 171 18.33 33.61 -54.41
N GLU A 172 17.94 33.00 -55.53
CA GLU A 172 17.35 31.65 -55.56
C GLU A 172 18.25 30.60 -54.86
N ALA A 173 19.57 30.72 -55.04
CA ALA A 173 20.55 29.84 -54.40
C ALA A 173 20.55 29.98 -52.87
N GLU A 174 20.49 31.20 -52.35
CA GLU A 174 20.46 31.48 -50.90
C GLU A 174 19.14 31.07 -50.25
N TYR A 175 18.03 31.20 -50.99
CA TYR A 175 16.72 30.73 -50.55
C TYR A 175 16.69 29.21 -50.43
N GLU A 176 17.18 28.47 -51.43
CA GLU A 176 17.21 27.01 -51.39
C GLU A 176 18.07 26.45 -50.25
N GLU A 177 19.26 27.02 -50.01
CA GLU A 177 20.13 26.58 -48.92
C GLU A 177 19.48 26.79 -47.55
N LYS A 178 18.91 27.99 -47.32
CA LYS A 178 18.27 28.33 -46.04
C LYS A 178 16.99 27.52 -45.82
N ARG A 179 16.22 27.26 -46.87
CA ARG A 179 15.05 26.38 -46.83
C ARG A 179 15.43 24.94 -46.49
N LYS A 180 16.47 24.38 -47.13
CA LYS A 180 16.95 23.02 -46.85
C LYS A 180 17.41 22.87 -45.40
N ARG A 181 18.12 23.87 -44.86
CA ARG A 181 18.55 23.88 -43.45
C ARG A 181 17.38 23.88 -42.47
N LEU A 182 16.39 24.75 -42.65
CA LEU A 182 15.22 24.80 -41.76
C LEU A 182 14.36 23.54 -41.84
N VAL A 183 14.26 22.92 -43.01
CA VAL A 183 13.53 21.65 -43.17
C VAL A 183 14.29 20.48 -42.54
N SER A 184 15.62 20.52 -42.48
CA SER A 184 16.42 19.47 -41.81
C SER A 184 16.45 19.59 -40.28
N GLU A 185 16.10 20.74 -39.73
CA GLU A 185 16.03 20.98 -38.27
C GLU A 185 14.63 20.66 -37.68
N LEU A 186 13.64 20.39 -38.54
CA LEU A 186 12.27 20.00 -38.22
C LEU A 186 12.13 18.48 -38.00
#